data_AF-A7HF60-F1
#
_entry.id   AF-A7HF60-F1
#
_cell.length_a   1.000
_cell.length_b   1.000
_cell.length_c   1.000
_cell.angle_alpha   90.00
_cell.angle_beta   90.00
_cell.angle_gamma   90.00
#
_symmetry.space_group_name_H-M   'P 1'
#
loop_
_entity.id
_entity.type
_entity.pdbx_description
1 polymer ?
#
loop_
_entity_poly.entity_id
_entity_poly.type
_entity_poly.pdbx_seq_one_letter_code
_entity_poly.pdbx_strand_id
1 'polypeptide(L)'
;MRSGAGAGSRPGSPPGEGAAPRRGVGGARAWRERDGLAHLPRRRRRLPRGRRRALPRGRPPLPRRRRGPCRSALPACSRRAAGVGPALEPPARCPRGSRVPGGALASARRAVDAAPGPVTFGALGRAHLARGEWDEALRALRSAATAGGGPAAIKDGAQVLLLAHRLEEAEAEGQRLLAGDVPPYWRLGGYALVIQVRAMQGKRRDLLRLLEGIPAAERAANPVGYHRLALEALARTGAGRDRLRLEARGWGSALAAFPLAYAGDLARSAELARGLPPGPDRELHEGLVAWRRDDRVRAVARLEAAARGSSMTMSRRLASSFLGEVLSELGRDEETVRAMRELRAPTLQFPQYAFVYPRSLLFTARSLERLGRRHEALQEAEALLRLWRSADPDLPELREARALRARLAGAR
;
A
#
# COMPACT_ATOMS: atom_id res chain seq x y z
N MET A 1 -15.09 -21.47 67.79
CA MET A 1 -15.87 -22.59 68.39
C MET A 1 -16.96 -23.00 67.41
N ARG A 2 -17.38 -24.28 67.44
CA ARG A 2 -18.69 -24.91 67.09
C ARG A 2 -19.77 -24.05 66.39
N SER A 3 -20.62 -24.53 65.47
CA SER A 3 -20.89 -25.86 64.83
C SER A 3 -22.06 -25.68 63.84
N GLY A 4 -22.05 -26.24 62.62
CA GLY A 4 -22.67 -27.54 62.23
C GLY A 4 -23.05 -27.47 60.72
N ALA A 5 -22.87 -28.49 59.87
CA ALA A 5 -23.50 -29.83 59.80
C ALA A 5 -24.95 -29.77 59.24
N GLY A 6 -25.41 -30.58 58.26
CA GLY A 6 -24.81 -31.73 57.51
C GLY A 6 -25.06 -31.65 55.99
N ALA A 7 -24.43 -32.48 55.13
CA ALA A 7 -24.75 -33.89 54.78
C ALA A 7 -26.06 -34.03 53.96
N GLY A 8 -26.21 -34.74 52.83
CA GLY A 8 -25.32 -35.52 51.93
C GLY A 8 -26.07 -35.74 50.57
N SER A 9 -25.69 -36.55 49.57
CA SER A 9 -24.58 -37.50 49.32
C SER A 9 -24.37 -37.69 47.78
N ARG A 10 -23.71 -38.78 47.32
CA ARG A 10 -23.45 -39.18 45.90
C ARG A 10 -24.14 -40.55 45.59
N PRO A 11 -23.87 -41.27 44.47
CA PRO A 11 -23.47 -40.93 43.08
C PRO A 11 -24.41 -41.56 42.00
N GLY A 12 -24.14 -41.35 40.70
CA GLY A 12 -24.75 -42.17 39.64
C GLY A 12 -24.15 -41.97 38.23
N SER A 13 -23.45 -42.99 37.72
CA SER A 13 -22.94 -43.17 36.33
C SER A 13 -22.45 -44.61 36.16
N PRO A 14 -22.25 -45.12 34.93
CA PRO A 14 -23.18 -45.28 33.79
C PRO A 14 -23.39 -46.81 33.52
N PRO A 15 -23.97 -47.27 32.38
CA PRO A 15 -23.19 -47.39 31.12
C PRO A 15 -24.02 -47.19 29.83
N GLY A 16 -23.36 -47.21 28.67
CA GLY A 16 -23.99 -47.12 27.35
C GLY A 16 -22.97 -47.23 26.21
N GLU A 17 -22.59 -48.46 25.85
CA GLU A 17 -21.62 -48.75 24.80
C GLU A 17 -22.26 -48.86 23.40
N GLY A 18 -21.43 -48.73 22.36
CA GLY A 18 -21.75 -49.11 20.97
C GLY A 18 -21.97 -47.92 20.02
N ALA A 19 -21.46 -47.95 18.78
CA ALA A 19 -20.48 -48.84 18.18
C ALA A 19 -19.76 -48.12 17.02
N ALA A 20 -18.52 -48.49 16.73
CA ALA A 20 -17.79 -48.03 15.54
C ALA A 20 -17.74 -49.13 14.48
N PRO A 21 -17.76 -48.81 13.18
CA PRO A 21 -17.15 -49.66 12.16
C PRO A 21 -15.75 -49.17 11.77
N ARG A 22 -14.85 -50.13 11.55
CA ARG A 22 -13.44 -49.93 11.20
C ARG A 22 -13.21 -49.97 9.67
N ARG A 23 -12.17 -49.25 9.25
CA ARG A 23 -11.29 -49.52 8.08
C ARG A 23 -11.91 -49.50 6.67
N GLY A 24 -11.53 -48.49 5.90
CA GLY A 24 -11.31 -48.58 4.45
C GLY A 24 -9.89 -48.10 4.13
N VAL A 25 -9.01 -49.00 3.69
CA VAL A 25 -7.64 -48.68 3.25
C VAL A 25 -7.62 -48.59 1.73
N GLY A 26 -6.98 -47.54 1.19
CA GLY A 26 -6.78 -47.35 -0.24
C GLY A 26 -7.12 -45.91 -0.66
N GLY A 27 -6.34 -45.25 -1.51
CA GLY A 27 -5.07 -45.65 -2.10
C GLY A 27 -4.55 -44.51 -2.97
N ALA A 28 -3.23 -44.38 -3.09
CA ALA A 28 -2.66 -43.32 -3.92
C ALA A 28 -3.08 -43.48 -5.39
N ARG A 29 -3.59 -42.40 -6.02
CA ARG A 29 -3.61 -42.27 -7.47
C ARG A 29 -2.97 -40.95 -7.88
N ALA A 30 -1.71 -41.07 -8.32
CA ALA A 30 -1.05 -40.03 -9.07
C ALA A 30 -1.80 -39.80 -10.39
N TRP A 31 -1.98 -38.54 -10.76
CA TRP A 31 -2.34 -38.16 -12.13
C TRP A 31 -1.05 -37.88 -12.91
N ARG A 32 -0.64 -38.83 -13.74
CA ARG A 32 0.32 -38.65 -14.84
C ARG A 32 -0.12 -39.49 -16.02
N GLU A 33 0.02 -38.90 -17.22
CA GLU A 33 0.22 -39.61 -18.50
C GLU A 33 -0.98 -40.48 -18.96
N ARG A 34 -1.42 -40.55 -20.22
CA ARG A 34 -1.01 -40.13 -21.59
C ARG A 34 -2.31 -40.22 -22.44
N ASP A 35 -2.41 -40.01 -23.75
CA ASP A 35 -1.61 -39.39 -24.81
C ASP A 35 -2.63 -38.89 -25.86
N GLY A 36 -2.28 -37.91 -26.70
CA GLY A 36 -3.24 -37.30 -27.64
C GLY A 36 -2.59 -36.53 -28.78
N LEU A 37 -1.59 -37.12 -29.43
CA LEU A 37 -0.92 -36.57 -30.59
C LEU A 37 -1.81 -36.60 -31.85
N ALA A 38 -2.00 -35.46 -32.53
CA ALA A 38 -2.07 -35.40 -34.00
C ALA A 38 -1.95 -33.97 -34.57
N HIS A 39 -0.86 -33.75 -35.33
CA HIS A 39 -0.75 -32.92 -36.54
C HIS A 39 -1.47 -31.55 -36.67
N LEU A 40 -0.67 -30.47 -36.69
CA LEU A 40 -0.77 -29.40 -37.71
C LEU A 40 0.64 -28.90 -38.13
N PRO A 41 0.89 -28.60 -39.43
CA PRO A 41 2.25 -28.46 -39.95
C PRO A 41 2.85 -27.04 -39.89
N ARG A 42 4.15 -26.96 -39.61
CA ARG A 42 4.96 -25.72 -39.69
C ARG A 42 5.15 -25.27 -41.15
N ARG A 43 4.37 -24.30 -41.64
CA ARG A 43 4.68 -23.59 -42.90
C ARG A 43 5.75 -22.50 -42.68
N ARG A 44 7.02 -22.84 -42.89
CA ARG A 44 8.09 -21.86 -43.14
C ARG A 44 7.87 -21.23 -44.53
N ARG A 45 7.38 -19.98 -44.62
CA ARG A 45 7.48 -19.21 -45.87
C ARG A 45 8.89 -18.61 -45.99
N ARG A 46 9.69 -19.12 -46.93
CA ARG A 46 10.84 -18.40 -47.48
C ARG A 46 10.31 -17.21 -48.28
N LEU A 47 10.87 -16.01 -48.08
CA LEU A 47 10.67 -14.88 -48.99
C LEU A 47 11.79 -14.85 -50.04
N PRO A 48 11.52 -14.47 -51.30
CA PRO A 48 12.54 -14.43 -52.34
C PRO A 48 13.50 -13.24 -52.15
N ARG A 49 14.76 -13.43 -52.53
CA ARG A 49 15.72 -12.32 -52.70
C ARG A 49 15.45 -11.59 -54.01
N GLY A 50 15.54 -10.27 -53.98
CA GLY A 50 15.94 -9.46 -55.14
C GLY A 50 14.83 -8.65 -55.82
N ARG A 51 14.87 -7.33 -55.60
CA ARG A 51 15.03 -6.32 -56.67
C ARG A 51 15.41 -4.97 -56.04
N ARG A 52 16.49 -4.37 -56.56
CA ARG A 52 16.91 -2.99 -56.22
C ARG A 52 15.95 -2.01 -56.90
N ARG A 53 15.45 -1.00 -56.18
CA ARG A 53 14.97 0.28 -56.75
C ARG A 53 15.37 1.43 -55.83
N ALA A 54 15.55 2.61 -56.44
CA ALA A 54 16.26 3.73 -55.87
C ALA A 54 15.46 4.54 -54.83
N LEU A 55 16.19 5.24 -53.96
CA LEU A 55 15.67 6.25 -53.05
C LEU A 55 15.44 7.58 -53.79
N PRO A 56 14.27 8.24 -53.62
CA PRO A 56 14.18 9.68 -53.79
C PRO A 56 14.63 10.40 -52.51
N ARG A 57 15.46 11.43 -52.67
CA ARG A 57 15.84 12.37 -51.60
C ARG A 57 14.67 13.29 -51.26
N GLY A 58 14.62 13.79 -50.02
CA GLY A 58 13.79 14.96 -49.67
C GLY A 58 12.90 14.77 -48.44
N ARG A 59 13.35 15.27 -47.29
CA ARG A 59 12.48 15.73 -46.19
C ARG A 59 12.97 17.10 -45.73
N PRO A 60 12.08 18.10 -45.58
CA PRO A 60 12.47 19.43 -45.10
C PRO A 60 12.75 19.41 -43.58
N PRO A 61 13.57 20.33 -43.06
CA PRO A 61 13.83 20.44 -41.62
C PRO A 61 12.62 21.03 -40.88
N LEU A 62 12.32 20.47 -39.70
CA LEU A 62 11.32 21.03 -38.78
C LEU A 62 11.85 22.33 -38.12
N PRO A 63 11.00 23.35 -37.91
CA PRO A 63 11.44 24.63 -37.36
C PRO A 63 11.81 24.54 -35.88
N ARG A 64 12.96 25.13 -35.52
CA ARG A 64 13.41 25.29 -34.12
C ARG A 64 12.46 26.21 -33.35
N ARG A 65 11.71 25.68 -32.38
CA ARG A 65 10.96 26.51 -31.41
C ARG A 65 11.93 27.24 -30.46
N ARG A 66 12.16 28.55 -30.71
CA ARG A 66 12.73 29.46 -29.70
C ARG A 66 11.77 29.55 -28.50
N ARG A 67 12.31 29.53 -27.28
CA ARG A 67 11.56 29.88 -26.06
C ARG A 67 11.67 31.38 -25.83
N GLY A 68 10.57 32.11 -25.96
CA GLY A 68 10.40 33.47 -25.45
C GLY A 68 9.72 33.47 -24.07
N PRO A 69 9.91 34.50 -23.24
CA PRO A 69 9.35 34.55 -21.89
C PRO A 69 7.86 34.92 -21.90
N CYS A 70 7.03 34.17 -21.18
CA CYS A 70 5.63 34.53 -20.95
C CYS A 70 5.53 35.62 -19.87
N ARG A 71 5.21 36.86 -20.27
CA ARG A 71 4.57 37.87 -19.43
C ARG A 71 3.25 38.30 -20.07
N SER A 72 2.30 38.71 -19.21
CA SER A 72 1.01 39.37 -19.52
C SER A 72 0.08 38.70 -20.56
N ALA A 73 -0.97 38.00 -20.09
CA ALA A 73 -2.24 37.84 -20.82
C ALA A 73 -3.41 37.38 -19.91
N LEU A 74 -4.03 38.33 -19.21
CA LEU A 74 -5.45 38.39 -18.83
C LEU A 74 -5.85 39.88 -18.98
N PRO A 75 -7.10 40.26 -19.34
CA PRO A 75 -8.34 39.51 -19.08
C PRO A 75 -9.31 39.37 -20.28
N ALA A 76 -9.93 38.20 -20.46
CA ALA A 76 -11.10 38.04 -21.32
C ALA A 76 -11.95 36.80 -20.94
N CYS A 77 -12.56 36.80 -19.75
CA CYS A 77 -13.58 35.81 -19.36
C CYS A 77 -14.55 36.41 -18.32
N SER A 78 -15.36 37.37 -18.77
CA SER A 78 -16.65 37.69 -18.14
C SER A 78 -17.72 37.71 -19.23
N ARG A 79 -18.96 37.31 -18.88
CA ARG A 79 -20.11 37.09 -19.79
C ARG A 79 -20.05 35.83 -20.67
N ARG A 80 -20.48 34.70 -20.09
CA ARG A 80 -21.55 33.86 -20.65
C ARG A 80 -22.13 32.98 -19.55
N ALA A 81 -23.32 33.36 -19.07
CA ALA A 81 -24.14 32.57 -18.17
C ALA A 81 -25.51 32.43 -18.82
N ALA A 82 -25.86 31.22 -19.26
CA ALA A 82 -27.22 30.74 -19.55
C ALA A 82 -27.16 29.28 -20.02
N GLY A 83 -27.64 28.35 -19.19
CA GLY A 83 -27.92 26.96 -19.58
C GLY A 83 -26.77 25.96 -19.53
N VAL A 84 -27.12 24.72 -19.15
CA VAL A 84 -26.27 23.52 -19.01
C VAL A 84 -25.34 23.51 -17.77
N GLY A 85 -25.33 22.38 -17.07
CA GLY A 85 -24.90 22.25 -15.66
C GLY A 85 -23.38 22.25 -15.40
N PRO A 86 -22.98 22.19 -14.10
CA PRO A 86 -21.60 22.44 -13.68
C PRO A 86 -20.69 21.24 -13.96
N ALA A 87 -20.09 21.22 -15.15
CA ALA A 87 -18.83 20.52 -15.39
C ALA A 87 -17.70 21.24 -14.65
N LEU A 88 -17.57 20.99 -13.34
CA LEU A 88 -16.39 21.36 -12.57
C LEU A 88 -15.19 20.56 -13.10
N GLU A 89 -14.33 21.20 -13.90
CA GLU A 89 -13.05 20.61 -14.27
C GLU A 89 -12.27 20.23 -12.99
N PRO A 90 -11.67 19.02 -12.93
CA PRO A 90 -10.89 18.63 -11.77
C PRO A 90 -9.68 19.56 -11.63
N PRO A 91 -9.40 20.11 -10.44
CA PRO A 91 -8.33 21.09 -10.26
C PRO A 91 -6.98 20.53 -10.70
N ALA A 92 -6.23 21.37 -11.41
CA ALA A 92 -5.00 21.00 -12.11
C ALA A 92 -3.96 20.29 -11.21
N ARG A 93 -3.18 19.39 -11.84
CA ARG A 93 -2.11 18.61 -11.20
C ARG A 93 -1.16 19.50 -10.39
N CYS A 94 -1.14 19.32 -9.06
CA CYS A 94 -0.19 20.00 -8.18
C CYS A 94 1.28 19.70 -8.56
N PRO A 95 2.13 20.72 -8.80
CA PRO A 95 3.56 20.54 -8.97
C PRO A 95 4.32 20.57 -7.63
N ARG A 96 5.13 19.53 -7.40
CA ARG A 96 6.35 19.44 -6.56
C ARG A 96 6.35 20.02 -5.12
N GLY A 97 6.57 19.12 -4.17
CA GLY A 97 7.55 19.32 -3.09
C GLY A 97 7.04 19.90 -1.76
N SER A 98 6.47 19.02 -0.92
CA SER A 98 6.31 19.10 0.56
C SER A 98 5.78 20.37 1.24
N ARG A 99 5.55 21.47 0.53
CA ARG A 99 4.70 22.57 0.92
C ARG A 99 3.50 22.54 -0.02
N VAL A 100 2.33 22.24 0.55
CA VAL A 100 1.08 22.71 -0.04
C VAL A 100 1.23 24.21 -0.24
N PRO A 101 1.09 24.77 -1.46
CA PRO A 101 1.13 26.22 -1.62
C PRO A 101 0.05 26.81 -0.71
N GLY A 102 0.38 27.81 0.12
CA GLY A 102 -0.53 28.31 1.16
C GLY A 102 -1.92 28.72 0.63
N GLY A 103 -1.99 29.07 -0.66
CA GLY A 103 -3.22 29.31 -1.39
C GLY A 103 -4.19 28.13 -1.52
N ALA A 104 -3.78 26.86 -1.34
CA ALA A 104 -4.68 25.72 -1.50
C ALA A 104 -5.71 25.62 -0.35
N LEU A 105 -5.28 25.83 0.90
CA LEU A 105 -6.22 25.91 2.03
C LEU A 105 -7.13 27.12 1.90
N ALA A 106 -6.58 28.29 1.54
CA ALA A 106 -7.37 29.50 1.31
C ALA A 106 -8.36 29.34 0.14
N SER A 107 -7.99 28.61 -0.91
CA SER A 107 -8.87 28.32 -2.04
C SER A 107 -9.95 27.30 -1.70
N ALA A 108 -9.63 26.29 -0.87
CA ALA A 108 -10.61 25.32 -0.42
C ALA A 108 -11.63 25.95 0.55
N ARG A 109 -11.20 26.86 1.43
CA ARG A 109 -12.09 27.68 2.27
C ARG A 109 -13.04 28.51 1.41
N ARG A 110 -12.53 29.35 0.51
CA ARG A 110 -13.37 30.14 -0.42
C ARG A 110 -14.34 29.30 -1.24
N ALA A 111 -13.96 28.07 -1.61
CA ALA A 111 -14.86 27.16 -2.32
C ALA A 111 -16.00 26.64 -1.43
N VAL A 112 -15.73 26.36 -0.15
CA VAL A 112 -16.77 26.03 0.84
C VAL A 112 -17.66 27.24 1.14
N ASP A 113 -17.07 28.44 1.28
CA ASP A 113 -17.82 29.68 1.56
C ASP A 113 -18.76 30.04 0.40
N ALA A 114 -18.34 29.82 -0.85
CA ALA A 114 -19.14 30.10 -2.04
C ALA A 114 -20.15 28.99 -2.39
N ALA A 115 -19.84 27.73 -2.06
CA ALA A 115 -20.68 26.56 -2.39
C ALA A 115 -20.40 25.40 -1.40
N PRO A 116 -21.03 25.39 -0.20
CA PRO A 116 -20.83 24.32 0.76
C PRO A 116 -21.44 23.02 0.24
N GLY A 117 -20.63 21.95 0.19
CA GLY A 117 -21.06 20.68 -0.38
C GLY A 117 -19.98 19.60 -0.27
N PRO A 118 -20.29 18.36 -0.68
CA PRO A 118 -19.42 17.20 -0.41
C PRO A 118 -18.06 17.31 -1.11
N VAL A 119 -18.02 17.91 -2.31
CA VAL A 119 -16.79 18.14 -3.07
C VAL A 119 -15.91 19.21 -2.42
N THR A 120 -16.50 20.33 -1.99
CA THR A 120 -15.76 21.46 -1.41
C THR A 120 -15.27 21.15 0.00
N PHE A 121 -16.10 20.53 0.83
CA PHE A 121 -15.67 19.97 2.12
C PHE A 121 -14.59 18.88 1.96
N GLY A 122 -14.71 17.98 0.98
CA GLY A 122 -13.68 16.98 0.69
C GLY A 122 -12.35 17.60 0.23
N ALA A 123 -12.38 18.69 -0.53
CA ALA A 123 -11.18 19.45 -0.89
C ALA A 123 -10.56 20.15 0.33
N LEU A 124 -11.38 20.74 1.21
CA LEU A 124 -10.94 21.36 2.46
C LEU A 124 -10.27 20.34 3.40
N GLY A 125 -10.86 19.15 3.55
CA GLY A 125 -10.29 18.07 4.35
C GLY A 125 -8.92 17.61 3.84
N ARG A 126 -8.77 17.48 2.52
CA ARG A 126 -7.47 17.15 1.90
C ARG A 126 -6.44 18.28 2.03
N ALA A 127 -6.86 19.54 2.04
CA ALA A 127 -5.97 20.69 2.25
C ALA A 127 -5.44 20.75 3.70
N HIS A 128 -6.30 20.51 4.69
CA HIS A 128 -5.92 20.40 6.11
C HIS A 128 -4.98 19.21 6.36
N LEU A 129 -5.32 18.02 5.83
CA LEU A 129 -4.48 16.82 5.95
C LEU A 129 -3.07 17.06 5.43
N ALA A 130 -2.93 17.71 4.27
CA ALA A 130 -1.64 17.96 3.66
C ALA A 130 -0.80 19.03 4.39
N ARG A 131 -1.37 19.65 5.44
CA ARG A 131 -0.68 20.48 6.44
C ARG A 131 -0.45 19.78 7.78
N GLY A 132 -0.96 18.55 7.96
CA GLY A 132 -0.93 17.82 9.24
C GLY A 132 -2.02 18.26 10.23
N GLU A 133 -3.03 19.01 9.78
CA GLU A 133 -4.14 19.51 10.60
C GLU A 133 -5.23 18.42 10.66
N TRP A 134 -4.99 17.37 11.46
CA TRP A 134 -5.75 16.12 11.42
C TRP A 134 -7.22 16.28 11.83
N ASP A 135 -7.49 17.00 12.91
CA ASP A 135 -8.85 17.16 13.43
C ASP A 135 -9.68 18.09 12.54
N GLU A 136 -9.06 19.12 11.97
CA GLU A 136 -9.65 19.99 10.95
C GLU A 136 -10.00 19.18 9.69
N ALA A 137 -9.09 18.30 9.26
CA ALA A 137 -9.31 17.40 8.12
C ALA A 137 -10.48 16.45 8.38
N LEU A 138 -10.56 15.86 9.58
CA LEU A 138 -11.65 14.97 9.99
C LEU A 138 -12.99 15.71 10.09
N ARG A 139 -13.02 16.92 10.67
CA ARG A 139 -14.24 17.74 10.73
C ARG A 139 -14.75 18.04 9.31
N ALA A 140 -13.87 18.49 8.41
CA ALA A 140 -14.26 18.74 7.02
C ALA A 140 -14.73 17.47 6.28
N LEU A 141 -14.08 16.31 6.46
CA LEU A 141 -14.50 15.05 5.82
C LEU A 141 -15.81 14.49 6.40
N ARG A 142 -16.08 14.71 7.70
CA ARG A 142 -17.38 14.41 8.32
C ARG A 142 -18.47 15.32 7.74
N SER A 143 -18.22 16.62 7.59
CA SER A 143 -19.15 17.53 6.89
C SER A 143 -19.39 17.11 5.43
N ALA A 144 -18.35 16.62 4.73
CA ALA A 144 -18.50 16.09 3.38
C ALA A 144 -19.41 14.86 3.34
N ALA A 145 -19.30 13.94 4.31
CA ALA A 145 -20.17 12.78 4.41
C ALA A 145 -21.62 13.17 4.71
N THR A 146 -21.85 14.09 5.65
CA THR A 146 -23.17 14.64 5.99
C THR A 146 -23.81 15.37 4.80
N ALA A 147 -23.03 16.10 4.00
CA ALA A 147 -23.47 16.78 2.78
C ALA A 147 -23.68 15.83 1.57
N GLY A 148 -23.95 14.55 1.79
CA GLY A 148 -24.21 13.58 0.72
C GLY A 148 -22.97 13.01 0.01
N GLY A 149 -21.76 13.22 0.55
CA GLY A 149 -20.51 12.66 -0.01
C GLY A 149 -20.38 11.14 0.12
N GLY A 150 -21.28 10.51 0.88
CA GLY A 150 -21.47 9.06 0.93
C GLY A 150 -20.22 8.26 1.33
N PRO A 151 -20.12 6.99 0.89
CA PRO A 151 -19.00 6.10 1.23
C PRO A 151 -17.61 6.63 0.87
N ALA A 152 -17.50 7.54 -0.11
CA ALA A 152 -16.24 8.17 -0.48
C ALA A 152 -15.68 9.05 0.65
N ALA A 153 -16.52 9.92 1.21
CA ALA A 153 -16.12 10.80 2.31
C ALA A 153 -15.82 10.03 3.60
N ILE A 154 -16.59 8.96 3.88
CA ILE A 154 -16.35 8.02 4.99
C ILE A 154 -14.96 7.40 4.87
N LYS A 155 -14.63 6.86 3.69
CA LYS A 155 -13.33 6.23 3.42
C LYS A 155 -12.17 7.21 3.52
N ASP A 156 -12.29 8.42 2.96
CA ASP A 156 -11.26 9.46 3.07
C ASP A 156 -11.05 9.84 4.56
N GLY A 157 -12.13 9.97 5.35
CA GLY A 157 -12.07 10.21 6.79
C GLY A 157 -11.36 9.09 7.57
N ALA A 158 -11.69 7.83 7.28
CA ALA A 158 -11.03 6.66 7.86
C ALA A 158 -9.52 6.60 7.53
N GLN A 159 -9.11 7.05 6.34
CA GLN A 159 -7.70 7.18 5.99
C GLN A 159 -7.00 8.29 6.79
N VAL A 160 -7.67 9.40 7.10
CA VAL A 160 -7.11 10.43 8.00
C VAL A 160 -6.96 9.89 9.43
N LEU A 161 -7.94 9.13 9.94
CA LEU A 161 -7.85 8.45 11.25
C LEU A 161 -6.65 7.48 11.30
N LEU A 162 -6.43 6.70 10.24
CA LEU A 162 -5.28 5.80 10.10
C LEU A 162 -3.93 6.55 10.15
N LEU A 163 -3.83 7.67 9.42
CA LEU A 163 -2.62 8.51 9.37
C LEU A 163 -2.38 9.26 10.70
N ALA A 164 -3.44 9.63 11.41
CA ALA A 164 -3.38 10.21 12.75
C ALA A 164 -3.21 9.15 13.87
N HIS A 165 -3.04 7.87 13.51
CA HIS A 165 -2.89 6.72 14.43
C HIS A 165 -4.09 6.49 15.37
N ARG A 166 -5.28 7.00 15.03
CA ARG A 166 -6.56 6.78 15.72
C ARG A 166 -7.20 5.48 15.20
N LEU A 167 -6.52 4.37 15.49
CA LEU A 167 -6.74 3.09 14.81
C LEU A 167 -8.09 2.45 15.12
N GLU A 168 -8.59 2.59 16.34
CA GLU A 168 -9.89 2.08 16.76
C GLU A 168 -11.03 2.79 16.00
N GLU A 169 -10.96 4.12 15.85
CA GLU A 169 -11.92 4.88 15.04
C GLU A 169 -11.78 4.58 13.55
N ALA A 170 -10.55 4.45 13.03
CA ALA A 170 -10.30 4.08 11.63
C ALA A 170 -10.89 2.70 11.28
N GLU A 171 -10.81 1.76 12.23
CA GLU A 171 -11.44 0.45 12.12
C GLU A 171 -12.97 0.56 12.17
N ALA A 172 -13.54 1.31 13.10
CA ALA A 172 -14.99 1.47 13.22
C ALA A 172 -15.60 2.03 11.91
N GLU A 173 -14.94 2.99 11.25
CA GLU A 173 -15.36 3.48 9.95
C GLU A 173 -15.21 2.44 8.82
N GLY A 174 -14.16 1.61 8.89
CA GLY A 174 -14.00 0.46 7.99
C GLY A 174 -15.11 -0.58 8.17
N GLN A 175 -15.48 -0.91 9.41
CA GLN A 175 -16.59 -1.83 9.74
C GLN A 175 -17.94 -1.24 9.32
N ARG A 176 -18.15 0.08 9.47
CA ARG A 176 -19.37 0.76 8.99
C ARG A 176 -19.55 0.63 7.47
N LEU A 177 -18.45 0.66 6.70
CA LEU A 177 -18.49 0.39 5.26
C LEU A 177 -18.71 -1.09 4.91
N LEU A 178 -18.43 -2.02 5.81
CA LEU A 178 -18.67 -3.46 5.62
C LEU A 178 -20.10 -3.87 5.98
N ALA A 179 -20.68 -3.27 7.02
CA ALA A 179 -22.03 -3.54 7.51
C ALA A 179 -23.13 -2.74 6.79
N GLY A 180 -22.78 -1.62 6.14
CA GLY A 180 -23.74 -0.79 5.41
C GLY A 180 -24.19 -1.41 4.08
N ASP A 181 -25.41 -1.10 3.67
CA ASP A 181 -25.91 -1.38 2.31
C ASP A 181 -25.22 -0.44 1.30
N VAL A 182 -24.04 -0.84 0.85
CA VAL A 182 -23.23 -0.11 -0.12
C VAL A 182 -22.70 -1.04 -1.21
N PRO A 183 -22.54 -0.54 -2.46
CA PRO A 183 -22.02 -1.34 -3.56
C PRO A 183 -20.71 -2.08 -3.22
N PRO A 184 -20.44 -3.27 -3.79
CA PRO A 184 -19.26 -4.09 -3.45
C PRO A 184 -17.91 -3.37 -3.57
N TYR A 185 -17.81 -2.37 -4.46
CA TYR A 185 -16.64 -1.47 -4.57
C TYR A 185 -16.32 -0.76 -3.23
N TRP A 186 -17.34 -0.27 -2.52
CA TRP A 186 -17.19 0.44 -1.25
C TRP A 186 -16.98 -0.54 -0.09
N ARG A 187 -17.59 -1.72 -0.12
CA ARG A 187 -17.31 -2.80 0.85
C ARG A 187 -15.85 -3.28 0.74
N LEU A 188 -15.28 -3.39 -0.47
CA LEU A 188 -13.83 -3.59 -0.64
C LEU A 188 -13.00 -2.45 -0.03
N GLY A 189 -13.50 -1.21 -0.08
CA GLY A 189 -12.92 -0.06 0.62
C GLY A 189 -12.87 -0.26 2.14
N GLY A 190 -13.94 -0.78 2.74
CA GLY A 190 -14.00 -1.19 4.14
C GLY A 190 -12.99 -2.29 4.48
N TYR A 191 -12.96 -3.37 3.70
CA TYR A 191 -11.95 -4.45 3.85
C TYR A 191 -10.52 -3.90 3.80
N ALA A 192 -10.23 -3.01 2.84
CA ALA A 192 -8.92 -2.39 2.70
C ALA A 192 -8.52 -1.54 3.90
N LEU A 193 -9.47 -0.81 4.53
CA LEU A 193 -9.22 -0.03 5.74
C LEU A 193 -8.92 -0.93 6.94
N VAL A 194 -9.74 -1.94 7.20
CA VAL A 194 -9.51 -2.86 8.33
C VAL A 194 -8.21 -3.65 8.14
N ILE A 195 -7.88 -4.08 6.92
CA ILE A 195 -6.57 -4.68 6.59
C ILE A 195 -5.42 -3.71 6.90
N GLN A 196 -5.52 -2.43 6.53
CA GLN A 196 -4.50 -1.41 6.86
C GLN A 196 -4.39 -1.19 8.38
N VAL A 197 -5.49 -1.16 9.13
CA VAL A 197 -5.43 -1.07 10.60
C VAL A 197 -4.73 -2.30 11.20
N ARG A 198 -5.05 -3.52 10.74
CA ARG A 198 -4.38 -4.75 11.20
C ARG A 198 -2.89 -4.78 10.85
N ALA A 199 -2.50 -4.25 9.68
CA ALA A 199 -1.09 -4.09 9.31
C ALA A 199 -0.36 -3.12 10.26
N MET A 200 -0.96 -1.95 10.56
CA MET A 200 -0.42 -0.99 11.53
C MET A 200 -0.25 -1.63 12.91
N GLN A 201 -1.25 -2.37 13.39
CA GLN A 201 -1.25 -3.05 14.69
C GLN A 201 -0.33 -4.27 14.77
N GLY A 202 0.27 -4.73 13.67
CA GLY A 202 1.10 -5.94 13.65
C GLY A 202 0.30 -7.25 13.78
N LYS A 203 -0.99 -7.25 13.48
CA LYS A 203 -1.88 -8.43 13.49
C LYS A 203 -1.88 -9.09 12.11
N ARG A 204 -0.76 -9.70 11.74
CA ARG A 204 -0.55 -10.34 10.43
C ARG A 204 -1.52 -11.51 10.22
N ARG A 205 -1.78 -12.31 11.27
CA ARG A 205 -2.71 -13.46 11.22
C ARG A 205 -4.14 -13.01 10.91
N ASP A 206 -4.65 -12.01 11.62
CA ASP A 206 -5.99 -11.43 11.38
C ASP A 206 -6.10 -10.81 9.99
N LEU A 207 -5.08 -10.07 9.57
CA LEU A 207 -5.00 -9.46 8.25
C LEU A 207 -5.08 -10.49 7.12
N LEU A 208 -4.39 -11.63 7.25
CA LEU A 208 -4.39 -12.68 6.24
C LEU A 208 -5.76 -13.40 6.19
N ARG A 209 -6.34 -13.72 7.34
CA ARG A 209 -7.71 -14.27 7.43
C ARG A 209 -8.74 -13.34 6.78
N LEU A 210 -8.64 -12.03 7.05
CA LEU A 210 -9.53 -11.04 6.47
C LEU A 210 -9.35 -10.90 4.95
N LEU A 211 -8.11 -10.99 4.46
CA LEU A 211 -7.80 -10.98 3.03
C LEU A 211 -8.35 -12.22 2.30
N GLU A 212 -8.32 -13.39 2.95
CA GLU A 212 -8.92 -14.64 2.44
C GLU A 212 -10.44 -14.57 2.38
N GLY A 213 -11.05 -13.97 3.41
CA GLY A 213 -12.49 -13.82 3.54
C GLY A 213 -13.15 -12.78 2.63
N ILE A 214 -12.39 -12.03 1.81
CA ILE A 214 -12.99 -11.03 0.90
C ILE A 214 -13.82 -11.75 -0.18
N PRO A 215 -15.15 -11.53 -0.25
CA PRO A 215 -16.01 -12.25 -1.20
C PRO A 215 -15.69 -11.93 -2.66
N ALA A 216 -16.07 -12.84 -3.57
CA ALA A 216 -15.72 -12.73 -4.99
C ALA A 216 -16.27 -11.46 -5.67
N ALA A 217 -17.47 -11.00 -5.30
CA ALA A 217 -18.08 -9.80 -5.87
C ALA A 217 -17.27 -8.52 -5.54
N GLU A 218 -16.82 -8.37 -4.31
CA GLU A 218 -15.97 -7.25 -3.86
C GLU A 218 -14.62 -7.25 -4.58
N ARG A 219 -14.00 -8.43 -4.76
CA ARG A 219 -12.77 -8.59 -5.55
C ARG A 219 -12.98 -8.20 -7.01
N ALA A 220 -14.08 -8.66 -7.62
CA ALA A 220 -14.43 -8.35 -9.01
C ALA A 220 -14.83 -6.89 -9.23
N ALA A 221 -15.38 -6.20 -8.22
CA ALA A 221 -15.76 -4.79 -8.33
C ALA A 221 -14.57 -3.83 -8.40
N ASN A 222 -13.37 -4.24 -7.95
CA ASN A 222 -12.13 -3.48 -8.13
C ASN A 222 -10.91 -4.43 -8.05
N PRO A 223 -10.64 -5.21 -9.12
CA PRO A 223 -9.60 -6.23 -9.10
C PRO A 223 -8.21 -5.62 -8.95
N VAL A 224 -7.95 -4.45 -9.54
CA VAL A 224 -6.69 -3.71 -9.39
C VAL A 224 -6.46 -3.28 -7.94
N GLY A 225 -7.52 -2.81 -7.27
CA GLY A 225 -7.47 -2.45 -5.85
C GLY A 225 -7.21 -3.65 -4.95
N TYR A 226 -7.95 -4.74 -5.16
CA TYR A 226 -7.80 -6.00 -4.44
C TYR A 226 -6.40 -6.62 -4.64
N HIS A 227 -5.98 -6.91 -5.87
CA HIS A 227 -4.71 -7.57 -6.14
C HIS A 227 -3.51 -6.77 -5.61
N ARG A 228 -3.54 -5.43 -5.72
CA ARG A 228 -2.49 -4.58 -5.13
C ARG A 228 -2.44 -4.70 -3.61
N LEU A 229 -3.58 -4.67 -2.93
CA LEU A 229 -3.66 -4.83 -1.48
C LEU A 229 -3.15 -6.22 -1.06
N ALA A 230 -3.61 -7.25 -1.76
CA ALA A 230 -3.25 -8.64 -1.52
C ALA A 230 -1.74 -8.86 -1.67
N LEU A 231 -1.12 -8.41 -2.77
CA LEU A 231 0.30 -8.64 -3.00
C LEU A 231 1.21 -7.90 -2.00
N GLU A 232 0.88 -6.67 -1.60
CA GLU A 232 1.61 -5.94 -0.54
C GLU A 232 1.49 -6.67 0.81
N ALA A 233 0.27 -7.10 1.16
CA ALA A 233 0.01 -7.87 2.37
C ALA A 233 0.80 -9.19 2.40
N LEU A 234 0.74 -9.98 1.33
CA LEU A 234 1.42 -11.28 1.23
C LEU A 234 2.94 -11.14 1.27
N ALA A 235 3.50 -10.18 0.52
CA ALA A 235 4.94 -9.96 0.44
C ALA A 235 5.54 -9.45 1.76
N ARG A 236 4.79 -8.67 2.55
CA ARG A 236 5.27 -8.10 3.83
C ARG A 236 4.88 -8.89 5.07
N THR A 237 3.94 -9.83 4.98
CA THR A 237 3.64 -10.77 6.08
C THR A 237 4.44 -12.06 6.01
N GLY A 238 5.02 -12.39 4.85
CA GLY A 238 5.78 -13.63 4.66
C GLY A 238 4.91 -14.85 4.39
N ALA A 239 3.67 -14.67 3.91
CA ALA A 239 2.64 -15.70 3.72
C ALA A 239 2.91 -16.75 2.61
N GLY A 240 4.19 -17.03 2.31
CA GLY A 240 4.63 -18.00 1.31
C GLY A 240 4.73 -17.45 -0.12
N ARG A 241 5.81 -17.80 -0.83
CA ARG A 241 6.03 -17.36 -2.22
C ARG A 241 4.96 -17.89 -3.18
N ASP A 242 4.43 -19.09 -2.96
CA ASP A 242 3.49 -19.71 -3.89
C ASP A 242 2.10 -19.07 -3.85
N ARG A 243 1.67 -18.59 -2.68
CA ARG A 243 0.47 -17.77 -2.54
C ARG A 243 0.62 -16.42 -3.23
N LEU A 244 1.78 -15.78 -3.07
CA LEU A 244 2.12 -14.53 -3.77
C LEU A 244 2.15 -14.72 -5.30
N ARG A 245 2.69 -15.86 -5.79
CA ARG A 245 2.67 -16.24 -7.21
C ARG A 245 1.26 -16.46 -7.74
N LEU A 246 0.39 -17.14 -7.00
CA LEU A 246 -1.00 -17.37 -7.38
C LEU A 246 -1.75 -16.05 -7.55
N GLU A 247 -1.64 -15.17 -6.55
CA GLU A 247 -2.24 -13.83 -6.56
C GLU A 247 -1.70 -12.97 -7.74
N ALA A 248 -0.39 -13.01 -7.99
CA ALA A 248 0.24 -12.28 -9.10
C ALA A 248 -0.16 -12.82 -10.49
N ARG A 249 -0.45 -14.13 -10.60
CA ARG A 249 -1.00 -14.73 -11.82
C ARG A 249 -2.42 -14.24 -12.11
N GLY A 250 -3.25 -14.09 -11.07
CA GLY A 250 -4.61 -13.55 -11.21
C GLY A 250 -4.64 -12.12 -11.74
N TRP A 251 -3.70 -11.27 -11.32
CA TRP A 251 -3.65 -9.87 -11.77
C TRP A 251 -3.02 -9.67 -13.15
N GLY A 252 -1.97 -10.41 -13.49
CA GLY A 252 -1.25 -10.28 -14.76
C GLY A 252 -0.49 -8.95 -14.99
N SER A 253 -0.50 -8.03 -14.02
CA SER A 253 0.12 -6.70 -14.15
C SER A 253 1.63 -6.71 -13.93
N ALA A 254 2.36 -5.87 -14.68
CA ALA A 254 3.78 -5.62 -14.45
C ALA A 254 4.09 -5.05 -13.05
N LEU A 255 3.12 -4.39 -12.41
CA LEU A 255 3.24 -3.89 -11.04
C LEU A 255 3.31 -5.03 -9.99
N ALA A 256 2.87 -6.24 -10.34
CA ALA A 256 3.06 -7.43 -9.48
C ALA A 256 4.53 -7.85 -9.38
N ALA A 257 5.41 -7.36 -10.26
CA ALA A 257 6.84 -7.65 -10.21
C ALA A 257 7.49 -7.13 -8.91
N PHE A 258 7.12 -5.96 -8.38
CA PHE A 258 7.77 -5.40 -7.19
C PHE A 258 7.62 -6.27 -5.93
N PRO A 259 6.42 -6.71 -5.52
CA PRO A 259 6.27 -7.60 -4.37
C PRO A 259 6.92 -8.97 -4.60
N LEU A 260 6.91 -9.50 -5.84
CA LEU A 260 7.62 -10.75 -6.18
C LEU A 260 9.14 -10.60 -6.07
N ALA A 261 9.71 -9.50 -6.58
CA ALA A 261 11.12 -9.16 -6.42
C ALA A 261 11.47 -9.10 -4.92
N TYR A 262 10.70 -8.32 -4.14
CA TYR A 262 10.92 -8.19 -2.70
C TYR A 262 10.89 -9.53 -1.95
N ALA A 263 9.99 -10.44 -2.31
CA ALA A 263 9.91 -11.81 -1.76
C ALA A 263 10.99 -12.78 -2.29
N GLY A 264 11.87 -12.32 -3.19
CA GLY A 264 12.97 -13.08 -3.77
C GLY A 264 12.61 -13.95 -4.99
N ASP A 265 11.40 -13.83 -5.54
CA ASP A 265 10.97 -14.59 -6.72
C ASP A 265 11.41 -13.89 -8.03
N LEU A 266 12.72 -13.77 -8.21
CA LEU A 266 13.34 -12.94 -9.25
C LEU A 266 13.01 -13.40 -10.67
N ALA A 267 12.80 -14.70 -10.88
CA ALA A 267 12.44 -15.26 -12.19
C ALA A 267 11.05 -14.76 -12.62
N ARG A 268 10.02 -14.98 -11.81
CA ARG A 268 8.65 -14.54 -12.13
C ARG A 268 8.50 -13.02 -12.11
N SER A 269 9.25 -12.34 -11.23
CA SER A 269 9.35 -10.88 -11.24
C SER A 269 9.86 -10.36 -12.59
N ALA A 270 10.98 -10.90 -13.08
CA ALA A 270 11.57 -10.50 -14.36
C ALA A 270 10.61 -10.77 -15.54
N GLU A 271 9.89 -11.90 -15.54
CA GLU A 271 8.89 -12.20 -16.58
C GLU A 271 7.80 -11.14 -16.70
N LEU A 272 7.30 -10.64 -15.57
CA LEU A 272 6.25 -9.61 -15.49
C LEU A 272 6.80 -8.21 -15.77
N ALA A 273 8.04 -7.93 -15.34
CA ALA A 273 8.71 -6.65 -15.53
C ALA A 273 9.15 -6.37 -16.98
N ARG A 274 9.14 -7.36 -17.89
CA ARG A 274 9.54 -7.20 -19.30
C ARG A 274 8.83 -6.04 -20.03
N GLY A 275 7.59 -5.73 -19.65
CA GLY A 275 6.81 -4.64 -20.24
C GLY A 275 7.03 -3.26 -19.61
N LEU A 276 7.86 -3.13 -18.57
CA LEU A 276 8.04 -1.85 -17.88
C LEU A 276 8.84 -0.84 -18.75
N PRO A 277 8.26 0.34 -19.05
CA PRO A 277 8.99 1.39 -19.76
C PRO A 277 10.11 1.97 -18.88
N PRO A 278 11.12 2.63 -19.46
CA PRO A 278 12.10 3.41 -18.71
C PRO A 278 11.41 4.44 -17.82
N GLY A 279 11.75 4.46 -16.53
CA GLY A 279 11.11 5.33 -15.54
C GLY A 279 11.10 4.74 -14.13
N PRO A 280 10.47 5.42 -13.14
CA PRO A 280 10.55 5.07 -11.72
C PRO A 280 10.12 3.63 -11.39
N ASP A 281 9.15 3.08 -12.13
CA ASP A 281 8.66 1.71 -11.95
C ASP A 281 9.72 0.67 -12.31
N ARG A 282 10.46 0.91 -13.40
CA ARG A 282 11.56 0.06 -13.83
C ARG A 282 12.77 0.19 -12.92
N GLU A 283 13.11 1.41 -12.50
CA GLU A 283 14.20 1.65 -11.53
C GLU A 283 13.90 0.99 -10.17
N LEU A 284 12.64 1.05 -9.70
CA LEU A 284 12.18 0.34 -8.50
C LEU A 284 12.37 -1.18 -8.64
N HIS A 285 11.92 -1.77 -9.74
CA HIS A 285 12.10 -3.21 -9.99
C HIS A 285 13.58 -3.60 -10.06
N GLU A 286 14.39 -2.87 -10.86
CA GLU A 286 15.82 -3.16 -11.01
C GLU A 286 16.60 -2.99 -9.69
N GLY A 287 16.20 -2.04 -8.83
CA GLY A 287 16.74 -1.87 -7.48
C GLY A 287 16.40 -3.01 -6.53
N LEU A 288 15.14 -3.49 -6.55
CA LEU A 288 14.73 -4.67 -5.76
C LEU A 288 15.44 -5.95 -6.23
N VAL A 289 15.63 -6.13 -7.54
CA VAL A 289 16.39 -7.28 -8.09
C VAL A 289 17.86 -7.21 -7.70
N ALA A 290 18.48 -6.03 -7.74
CA ALA A 290 19.87 -5.85 -7.28
C ALA A 290 20.01 -6.17 -5.79
N TRP A 291 19.11 -5.65 -4.94
CA TRP A 291 19.10 -5.92 -3.50
C TRP A 291 19.06 -7.43 -3.20
N ARG A 292 18.18 -8.16 -3.88
CA ARG A 292 18.00 -9.60 -3.65
C ARG A 292 19.07 -10.49 -4.31
N ARG A 293 20.00 -9.89 -5.07
CA ARG A 293 21.22 -10.51 -5.61
C ARG A 293 22.49 -10.10 -4.87
N ASP A 294 22.31 -9.51 -3.69
CA ASP A 294 23.33 -8.93 -2.83
C ASP A 294 24.08 -7.68 -3.34
N ASP A 295 23.74 -7.18 -4.53
CA ASP A 295 24.29 -5.95 -5.11
C ASP A 295 23.67 -4.69 -4.46
N ARG A 296 24.08 -4.41 -3.21
CA ARG A 296 23.59 -3.29 -2.40
C ARG A 296 23.89 -1.92 -3.03
N VAL A 297 25.05 -1.76 -3.66
CA VAL A 297 25.47 -0.49 -4.27
C VAL A 297 24.54 -0.13 -5.44
N ARG A 298 24.30 -1.07 -6.35
CA ARG A 298 23.33 -0.88 -7.44
C ARG A 298 21.91 -0.73 -6.92
N ALA A 299 21.53 -1.47 -5.88
CA ALA A 299 20.20 -1.36 -5.27
C ALA A 299 19.93 0.08 -4.81
N VAL A 300 20.87 0.70 -4.07
CA VAL A 300 20.75 2.10 -3.65
C VAL A 300 20.64 3.04 -4.84
N ALA A 301 21.57 2.96 -5.81
CA ALA A 301 21.57 3.87 -6.97
C ALA A 301 20.24 3.84 -7.76
N ARG A 302 19.65 2.64 -7.90
CA ARG A 302 18.38 2.41 -8.60
C ARG A 302 17.16 2.86 -7.79
N LEU A 303 17.10 2.52 -6.50
CA LEU A 303 16.03 2.96 -5.61
C LEU A 303 16.02 4.49 -5.42
N GLU A 304 17.20 5.12 -5.35
CA GLU A 304 17.31 6.58 -5.39
C GLU A 304 16.81 7.19 -6.71
N ALA A 305 17.14 6.58 -7.86
CA ALA A 305 16.65 7.06 -9.16
C ALA A 305 15.11 7.00 -9.24
N ALA A 306 14.50 5.93 -8.72
CA ALA A 306 13.05 5.82 -8.57
C ALA A 306 12.48 6.87 -7.58
N ALA A 307 13.14 7.08 -6.44
CA ALA A 307 12.72 8.04 -5.41
C ALA A 307 12.84 9.51 -5.86
N ARG A 308 13.81 9.84 -6.71
CA ARG A 308 13.98 11.18 -7.33
C ARG A 308 12.96 11.48 -8.44
N GLY A 309 12.17 10.49 -8.86
CA GLY A 309 11.16 10.63 -9.90
C GLY A 309 10.23 11.83 -9.71
N SER A 310 9.95 12.54 -10.82
CA SER A 310 9.17 13.79 -10.83
C SER A 310 7.66 13.60 -10.59
N SER A 311 7.18 12.36 -10.57
CA SER A 311 5.80 12.01 -10.32
C SER A 311 5.56 11.65 -8.86
N MET A 312 4.40 12.02 -8.32
CA MET A 312 3.87 11.50 -7.05
C MET A 312 3.33 10.07 -7.20
N THR A 313 4.05 9.20 -7.94
CA THR A 313 3.65 7.80 -8.08
C THR A 313 3.86 7.04 -6.77
N MET A 314 2.98 6.09 -6.53
CA MET A 314 3.12 5.00 -5.55
C MET A 314 4.55 4.42 -5.53
N SER A 315 5.12 4.17 -6.71
CA SER A 315 6.47 3.64 -6.92
C SER A 315 7.58 4.50 -6.31
N ARG A 316 7.42 5.84 -6.27
CA ARG A 316 8.36 6.74 -5.60
C ARG A 316 8.42 6.47 -4.10
N ARG A 317 7.26 6.39 -3.43
CA ARG A 317 7.21 6.13 -1.98
C ARG A 317 7.59 4.69 -1.63
N LEU A 318 7.26 3.73 -2.49
CA LEU A 318 7.78 2.36 -2.37
C LEU A 318 9.31 2.32 -2.50
N ALA A 319 9.87 3.04 -3.48
CA ALA A 319 11.33 3.16 -3.62
C ALA A 319 11.97 3.80 -2.39
N SER A 320 11.41 4.90 -1.85
CA SER A 320 11.88 5.48 -0.58
C SER A 320 11.80 4.50 0.60
N SER A 321 10.74 3.68 0.67
CA SER A 321 10.62 2.62 1.69
C SER A 321 11.76 1.62 1.58
N PHE A 322 11.97 1.01 0.41
CA PHE A 322 13.00 -0.01 0.25
C PHE A 322 14.41 0.59 0.32
N LEU A 323 14.61 1.84 -0.13
CA LEU A 323 15.87 2.56 0.01
C LEU A 323 16.27 2.68 1.48
N GLY A 324 15.36 3.08 2.37
CA GLY A 324 15.63 3.14 3.80
C GLY A 324 15.98 1.78 4.41
N GLU A 325 15.35 0.69 3.95
CA GLU A 325 15.69 -0.67 4.40
C GLU A 325 17.12 -1.07 3.96
N VAL A 326 17.48 -0.83 2.68
CA VAL A 326 18.82 -1.10 2.13
C VAL A 326 19.90 -0.23 2.79
N LEU A 327 19.62 1.05 3.05
CA LEU A 327 20.54 1.96 3.74
C LEU A 327 20.81 1.49 5.18
N SER A 328 19.78 0.97 5.88
CA SER A 328 19.96 0.41 7.22
C SER A 328 20.79 -0.87 7.21
N GLU A 329 20.68 -1.72 6.18
CA GLU A 329 21.53 -2.91 6.04
C GLU A 329 22.99 -2.53 5.78
N LEU A 330 23.23 -1.40 5.12
CA LEU A 330 24.56 -0.84 4.84
C LEU A 330 25.17 -0.01 5.99
N GLY A 331 24.47 0.18 7.11
CA GLY A 331 24.92 1.08 8.19
C GLY A 331 24.95 2.57 7.82
N ARG A 332 24.27 2.98 6.74
CA ARG A 332 24.15 4.39 6.31
C ARG A 332 23.07 5.09 7.14
N ASP A 333 23.38 5.31 8.41
CA ASP A 333 22.38 5.54 9.45
C ASP A 333 21.69 6.90 9.41
N GLU A 334 22.42 8.01 9.24
CA GLU A 334 21.79 9.34 9.07
C GLU A 334 20.87 9.38 7.83
N GLU A 335 21.27 8.69 6.76
CA GLU A 335 20.48 8.62 5.53
C GLU A 335 19.23 7.73 5.68
N THR A 336 19.34 6.66 6.48
CA THR A 336 18.21 5.83 6.91
C THR A 336 17.21 6.65 7.72
N VAL A 337 17.69 7.38 8.74
CA VAL A 337 16.85 8.24 9.59
C VAL A 337 16.11 9.28 8.74
N ARG A 338 16.81 9.97 7.83
CA ARG A 338 16.20 10.92 6.88
C ARG A 338 15.14 10.26 6.00
N ALA A 339 15.49 9.18 5.28
CA ALA A 339 14.58 8.52 4.35
C ALA A 339 13.33 7.96 5.04
N MET A 340 13.49 7.35 6.22
CA MET A 340 12.38 6.81 7.00
C MET A 340 11.50 7.90 7.60
N ARG A 341 12.05 9.04 8.05
CA ARG A 341 11.25 10.17 8.53
C ARG A 341 10.47 10.86 7.41
N GLU A 342 11.08 11.09 6.24
CA GLU A 342 10.40 11.65 5.05
C GLU A 342 9.19 10.81 4.60
N LEU A 343 9.33 9.48 4.65
CA LEU A 343 8.33 8.51 4.24
C LEU A 343 7.03 8.59 5.07
N ARG A 344 7.13 9.03 6.33
CA ARG A 344 6.00 9.20 7.26
C ARG A 344 5.13 10.44 6.95
N ALA A 345 5.56 11.33 6.07
CA ALA A 345 4.81 12.55 5.74
C ALA A 345 3.40 12.23 5.15
N PRO A 346 2.32 12.83 5.67
CA PRO A 346 0.94 12.44 5.36
C PRO A 346 0.57 12.44 3.88
N THR A 347 -0.22 11.45 3.45
CA THR A 347 -0.96 11.48 2.18
C THR A 347 -2.04 10.39 2.13
N LEU A 348 -3.21 10.70 1.57
CA LEU A 348 -4.22 9.69 1.22
C LEU A 348 -3.79 8.77 0.07
N GLN A 349 -2.78 9.18 -0.70
CA GLN A 349 -2.37 8.50 -1.94
C GLN A 349 -1.43 7.31 -1.71
N PHE A 350 -1.13 6.94 -0.45
CA PHE A 350 -0.18 5.89 -0.11
C PHE A 350 -0.79 4.85 0.85
N PRO A 351 -1.68 3.96 0.38
CA PRO A 351 -2.27 2.91 1.21
C PRO A 351 -1.25 1.88 1.73
N GLN A 352 -0.04 1.84 1.16
CA GLN A 352 1.07 1.07 1.70
C GLN A 352 1.63 1.63 3.01
N TYR A 353 1.29 2.87 3.39
CA TYR A 353 1.70 3.50 4.65
C TYR A 353 1.53 2.55 5.84
N ALA A 354 0.41 1.82 5.90
CA ALA A 354 0.09 0.88 6.96
C ALA A 354 1.14 -0.25 7.16
N PHE A 355 1.77 -0.71 6.09
CA PHE A 355 2.79 -1.76 6.13
C PHE A 355 4.21 -1.21 6.31
N VAL A 356 4.37 0.09 6.06
CA VAL A 356 5.65 0.79 5.96
C VAL A 356 5.96 1.57 7.24
N TYR A 357 4.96 2.21 7.84
CA TYR A 357 5.14 3.04 9.03
C TYR A 357 5.74 2.29 10.22
N PRO A 358 5.24 1.10 10.63
CA PRO A 358 5.83 0.37 11.76
C PRO A 358 7.29 -0.03 11.50
N ARG A 359 7.61 -0.44 10.27
CA ARG A 359 9.00 -0.73 9.85
C ARG A 359 9.86 0.54 9.93
N SER A 360 9.33 1.69 9.50
CA SER A 360 10.05 2.96 9.57
C SER A 360 10.43 3.36 11.00
N LEU A 361 9.60 3.05 12.00
CA LEU A 361 9.94 3.24 13.43
C LEU A 361 11.12 2.35 13.83
N LEU A 362 11.06 1.06 13.50
CA LEU A 362 12.12 0.10 13.83
C LEU A 362 13.47 0.47 13.20
N PHE A 363 13.50 0.75 11.90
CA PHE A 363 14.74 1.10 11.20
C PHE A 363 15.32 2.43 11.70
N THR A 364 14.48 3.45 11.94
CA THR A 364 14.93 4.70 12.55
C THR A 364 15.49 4.49 13.95
N ALA A 365 14.84 3.71 14.81
CA ALA A 365 15.32 3.40 16.16
C ALA A 365 16.68 2.67 16.14
N ARG A 366 16.86 1.68 15.24
CA ARG A 366 18.13 0.95 15.07
C ARG A 366 19.26 1.84 14.58
N SER A 367 19.01 2.73 13.62
CA SER A 367 20.01 3.68 13.13
C SER A 367 20.38 4.73 14.19
N LEU A 368 19.40 5.23 14.96
CA LEU A 368 19.67 6.16 16.06
C LEU A 368 20.47 5.51 17.20
N GLU A 369 20.25 4.22 17.50
CA GLU A 369 21.10 3.45 18.44
C GLU A 369 22.56 3.43 17.98
N ARG A 370 22.80 3.08 16.71
CA ARG A 370 24.17 3.03 16.13
C ARG A 370 24.84 4.39 16.07
N LEU A 371 24.09 5.47 15.88
CA LEU A 371 24.56 6.85 15.95
C LEU A 371 24.76 7.37 17.39
N GLY A 372 24.54 6.56 18.42
CA GLY A 372 24.62 6.98 19.82
C GLY A 372 23.49 7.91 20.29
N ARG A 373 22.48 8.18 19.45
CA ARG A 373 21.33 9.07 19.69
C ARG A 373 20.27 8.35 20.54
N ARG A 374 20.70 7.89 21.72
CA ARG A 374 20.03 6.89 22.57
C ARG A 374 18.60 7.26 22.97
N HIS A 375 18.37 8.54 23.31
CA HIS A 375 17.05 9.04 23.71
C HIS A 375 16.05 9.02 22.55
N GLU A 376 16.43 9.52 21.36
CA GLU A 376 15.57 9.44 20.17
C GLU A 376 15.33 7.99 19.73
N ALA A 377 16.34 7.12 19.83
CA ALA A 377 16.20 5.69 19.55
C ALA A 377 15.14 5.03 20.45
N LEU A 378 15.13 5.40 21.74
CA LEU A 378 14.16 4.88 22.72
C LEU A 378 12.74 5.36 22.40
N GLN A 379 12.57 6.66 22.09
CA GLN A 379 11.27 7.22 21.71
C GLN A 379 10.66 6.52 20.48
N GLU A 380 11.47 6.25 19.46
CA GLU A 380 11.05 5.56 18.22
C GLU A 380 10.71 4.09 18.48
N ALA A 381 11.52 3.39 19.30
CA ALA A 381 11.25 2.01 19.70
C ALA A 381 9.97 1.88 20.55
N GLU A 382 9.74 2.81 21.49
CA GLU A 382 8.52 2.84 22.29
C GLU A 382 7.27 3.20 21.48
N ALA A 383 7.39 4.09 20.48
CA ALA A 383 6.29 4.41 19.58
C ALA A 383 5.82 3.15 18.83
N LEU A 384 6.76 2.33 18.35
CA LEU A 384 6.46 1.03 17.75
C LEU A 384 5.82 0.07 18.75
N LEU A 385 6.33 -0.03 19.99
CA LEU A 385 5.78 -0.94 20.99
C LEU A 385 4.39 -0.53 21.48
N ARG A 386 4.07 0.77 21.54
CA ARG A 386 2.70 1.28 21.79
C ARG A 386 1.75 0.90 20.64
N LEU A 387 2.21 1.07 19.40
CA LEU A 387 1.46 0.70 18.19
C LEU A 387 1.20 -0.82 18.11
N TRP A 388 2.18 -1.63 18.50
CA TRP A 388 2.15 -3.09 18.48
C TRP A 388 1.79 -3.72 19.83
N ARG A 389 1.08 -3.01 20.70
CA ARG A 389 0.60 -3.51 22.01
C ARG A 389 -0.24 -4.80 21.91
N SER A 390 -0.84 -5.05 20.75
CA SER A 390 -1.66 -6.23 20.44
C SER A 390 -1.26 -6.91 19.11
N ALA A 391 0.02 -6.78 18.72
CA ALA A 391 0.58 -7.49 17.57
C ALA A 391 0.69 -9.01 17.83
N ASP A 392 0.86 -9.78 16.75
CA ASP A 392 1.16 -11.21 16.88
C ASP A 392 2.46 -11.42 17.70
N PRO A 393 2.49 -12.33 18.69
CA PRO A 393 3.59 -12.40 19.66
C PRO A 393 4.91 -12.94 19.08
N ASP A 394 4.85 -13.64 17.96
CA ASP A 394 5.95 -14.31 17.27
C ASP A 394 6.67 -13.43 16.24
N LEU A 395 6.20 -12.20 15.97
CA LEU A 395 6.82 -11.30 15.00
C LEU A 395 8.32 -11.07 15.31
N PRO A 396 9.24 -11.37 14.37
CA PRO A 396 10.66 -11.07 14.54
C PRO A 396 10.93 -9.60 14.86
N GLU A 397 10.23 -8.69 14.17
CA GLU A 397 10.36 -7.25 14.37
C GLU A 397 9.88 -6.78 15.76
N LEU A 398 8.90 -7.46 16.36
CA LEU A 398 8.43 -7.17 17.72
C LEU A 398 9.45 -7.62 18.77
N ARG A 399 10.03 -8.81 18.58
CA ARG A 399 11.14 -9.30 19.42
C ARG A 399 12.34 -8.35 19.34
N GLU A 400 12.67 -7.89 18.14
CA GLU A 400 13.74 -6.92 17.93
C GLU A 400 13.47 -5.58 18.62
N ALA A 401 12.27 -5.00 18.45
CA ALA A 401 11.90 -3.74 19.11
C ALA A 401 11.96 -3.82 20.64
N ARG A 402 11.54 -4.96 21.22
CA ARG A 402 11.63 -5.23 22.67
C ARG A 402 13.09 -5.32 23.14
N ALA A 403 13.95 -6.03 22.40
CA ALA A 403 15.37 -6.15 22.70
C ALA A 403 16.10 -4.80 22.59
N LEU A 404 15.77 -4.01 21.57
CA LEU A 404 16.27 -2.65 21.40
C LEU A 404 15.90 -1.75 22.58
N ARG A 405 14.60 -1.70 22.97
CA ARG A 405 14.15 -0.95 24.15
C ARG A 405 14.90 -1.38 25.42
N ALA A 406 15.09 -2.69 25.63
CA ALA A 406 15.80 -3.20 26.80
C ALA A 406 17.26 -2.73 26.87
N ARG A 407 18.01 -2.82 25.75
CA ARG A 407 19.39 -2.28 25.69
C ARG A 407 19.43 -0.77 25.94
N LEU A 408 18.52 -0.02 25.31
CA LEU A 408 18.50 1.43 25.40
C LEU A 408 18.20 1.91 26.83
N ALA A 409 17.24 1.29 27.52
CA ALA A 409 16.85 1.63 28.88
C ALA A 409 17.82 1.14 29.97
N GLY A 410 18.55 0.04 29.72
CA GLY A 410 19.42 -0.61 30.71
C GLY A 410 20.83 -0.02 30.86
N ALA A 411 21.31 0.77 29.90
CA ALA A 411 22.63 1.42 29.99
C ALA A 411 22.48 2.85 30.54
N ARG A 412 22.09 2.94 31.81
CA ARG A 412 22.09 4.18 32.61
C ARG A 412 23.43 4.36 33.29
#